data_AF-A0A9D4I5B8-F1
#
_entry.id   AF-A0A9D4I5B8-F1
#
_cell.length_a   1.000
_cell.length_b   1.000
_cell.length_c   1.000
_cell.angle_alpha   90.00
_cell.angle_beta   90.00
_cell.angle_gamma   90.00
#
_symmetry.space_group_name_H-M   'P 1'
#
loop_
_entity.id
_entity.type
_entity.pdbx_description
1 polymer ?
#
loop_
_entity_poly.entity_id
_entity_poly.type
_entity_poly.pdbx_seq_one_letter_code
_entity_poly.pdbx_strand_id
1 'polypeptide(L)'
;MVNNKNGSVLSGSKAALLSAVQSGARVRYVLSFDPSTSDVSVHEADNLAVSGSEVSAVHIRSVSLSSLPTEVKFTPEPYWWFTQSTTTGNVDMSRWTVGEREDRGHSSNTAQTTWFVNH
;
A
#
# COMPACT_ATOMS: atom_id res chain seq x y z
N MET A 1 8.85 -4.23 9.42
CA MET A 1 9.58 -5.06 8.43
C MET A 1 9.75 -4.24 7.16
N VAL A 2 10.91 -4.26 6.51
CA VAL A 2 11.17 -3.56 5.26
C VAL A 2 11.53 -4.57 4.19
N ASN A 3 10.90 -4.49 3.02
CA ASN A 3 11.19 -5.32 1.86
C ASN A 3 11.44 -4.46 0.63
N ASN A 4 12.38 -4.86 -0.22
CA ASN A 4 12.59 -4.21 -1.52
C ASN A 4 11.42 -4.50 -2.50
N LYS A 5 11.46 -3.92 -3.71
CA LYS A 5 10.45 -4.13 -4.76
C LYS A 5 10.22 -5.60 -5.14
N ASN A 6 11.23 -6.46 -4.95
CA ASN A 6 11.15 -7.90 -5.25
C ASN A 6 10.68 -8.72 -4.03
N GLY A 7 10.24 -8.07 -2.96
CA GLY A 7 9.77 -8.74 -1.74
C GLY A 7 10.88 -9.32 -0.87
N SER A 8 12.15 -9.07 -1.20
CA SER A 8 13.27 -9.52 -0.36
C SER A 8 13.35 -8.65 0.90
N VAL A 9 13.39 -9.28 2.06
CA VAL A 9 13.47 -8.59 3.35
C VAL A 9 14.82 -7.88 3.47
N LEU A 10 14.78 -6.57 3.65
CA LEU A 10 15.93 -5.71 3.95
C LEU A 10 16.15 -5.59 5.46
N SER A 11 15.06 -5.54 6.25
CA SER A 11 15.15 -5.48 7.72
C SER A 11 13.86 -5.90 8.43
N GLY A 12 13.97 -6.27 9.71
CA GLY A 12 12.87 -6.80 10.51
C GLY A 12 12.54 -8.26 10.16
N SER A 13 11.35 -8.73 10.55
CA SER A 13 10.94 -10.13 10.39
C SER A 13 9.55 -10.27 9.79
N LYS A 14 9.45 -11.05 8.72
CA LYS A 14 8.16 -11.46 8.12
C LYS A 14 7.34 -12.32 9.08
N ALA A 15 7.99 -13.21 9.83
CA ALA A 15 7.34 -14.03 10.85
C ALA A 15 6.74 -13.19 11.99
N ALA A 16 7.43 -12.12 12.41
CA ALA A 16 6.90 -11.21 13.43
C ALA A 16 5.68 -10.43 12.92
N LEU A 17 5.73 -9.95 11.68
CA LEU A 17 4.57 -9.31 11.04
C LEU A 17 3.39 -10.28 10.93
N LEU A 18 3.65 -11.52 10.48
CA LEU A 18 2.65 -12.58 10.37
C LEU A 18 1.95 -12.84 11.71
N SER A 19 2.74 -13.06 12.77
CA SER A 19 2.23 -13.31 14.12
C SER A 19 1.39 -12.14 14.64
N ALA A 20 1.84 -10.90 14.41
CA ALA A 20 1.09 -9.71 14.81
C ALA A 20 -0.25 -9.60 14.08
N VAL A 21 -0.28 -9.80 12.77
CA VAL A 21 -1.52 -9.78 11.98
C VAL A 21 -2.48 -10.88 12.43
N GLN A 22 -1.98 -12.10 12.66
CA GLN A 22 -2.77 -13.22 13.18
C GLN A 22 -3.32 -12.95 14.59
N SER A 23 -2.62 -12.12 15.37
CA SER A 23 -3.08 -11.67 16.69
C SER A 23 -4.05 -10.49 16.64
N GLY A 24 -4.44 -10.04 15.44
CA GLY A 24 -5.40 -8.94 15.25
C GLY A 24 -4.78 -7.54 15.33
N ALA A 25 -3.46 -7.41 15.24
CA ALA A 25 -2.80 -6.11 15.29
C ALA A 25 -3.14 -5.25 14.06
N ARG A 26 -3.22 -3.93 14.27
CA ARG A 26 -3.35 -2.98 13.17
C ARG A 26 -2.01 -2.79 12.47
N VAL A 27 -2.06 -2.66 11.15
CA VAL A 27 -0.87 -2.48 10.32
C VAL A 27 -0.96 -1.21 9.51
N ARG A 28 0.10 -0.40 9.60
CA ARG A 28 0.38 0.67 8.64
C ARG A 28 1.49 0.23 7.71
N TYR A 29 1.47 0.73 6.49
CA TYR A 29 2.52 0.44 5.53
C TYR A 29 2.84 1.66 4.68
N VAL A 30 4.10 1.71 4.23
CA VAL A 30 4.63 2.75 3.35
C VAL A 30 5.02 2.08 2.05
N LEU A 31 4.54 2.65 0.93
CA LEU A 31 4.89 2.26 -0.42
C LEU A 31 5.84 3.30 -1.02
N SER A 32 6.94 2.83 -1.62
CA SER A 32 7.79 3.63 -2.51
C SER A 32 7.92 2.91 -3.85
N PHE A 33 7.31 3.49 -4.88
CA PHE A 33 7.38 2.98 -6.25
C PHE A 33 8.70 3.37 -6.93
N ASP A 34 9.41 4.37 -6.43
CA ASP A 34 10.77 4.71 -6.84
C ASP A 34 11.61 5.05 -5.60
N PRO A 35 12.43 4.11 -5.09
CA PRO A 35 13.24 4.32 -3.90
C PRO A 35 14.39 5.30 -4.13
N SER A 36 14.61 5.78 -5.36
CA SER A 36 15.57 6.86 -5.64
C SER A 36 14.99 8.25 -5.35
N THR A 37 13.66 8.36 -5.17
CA THR A 37 12.99 9.60 -4.77
C THR A 37 12.56 9.54 -3.30
N SER A 38 12.23 10.71 -2.74
CA SER A 38 11.62 10.82 -1.41
C SER A 38 10.10 10.57 -1.43
N ASP A 39 9.52 10.23 -2.57
CA ASP A 39 8.07 10.08 -2.72
C ASP A 39 7.61 8.75 -2.13
N VAL A 40 6.67 8.86 -1.19
CA VAL A 40 6.09 7.72 -0.51
C VAL A 40 4.59 7.90 -0.34
N SER A 41 3.86 6.79 -0.34
CA SER A 41 2.46 6.75 0.08
C SER A 41 2.34 5.97 1.38
N VAL A 42 1.65 6.54 2.37
CA VAL A 42 1.46 5.93 3.69
C VAL A 42 0.00 5.56 3.87
N HIS A 43 -0.26 4.31 4.26
CA HIS A 43 -1.61 3.77 4.41
C HIS A 43 -1.76 3.03 5.73
N GLU A 44 -2.95 3.08 6.30
CA GLU A 44 -3.42 2.08 7.28
C GLU A 44 -4.23 1.03 6.52
N ALA A 45 -3.94 -0.24 6.77
CA ALA A 45 -4.65 -1.34 6.14
C ALA A 45 -6.10 -1.40 6.65
N ASP A 46 -7.06 -1.38 5.72
CA ASP A 46 -8.49 -1.55 6.01
C ASP A 46 -8.83 -3.03 6.20
N ASN A 47 -8.20 -3.89 5.40
CA ASN A 47 -8.26 -5.33 5.55
C ASN A 47 -6.86 -5.93 5.49
N LEU A 48 -6.66 -6.97 6.30
CA LEU A 48 -5.44 -7.76 6.30
C LEU A 48 -5.81 -9.21 6.02
N ALA A 49 -5.03 -9.86 5.17
CA ALA A 49 -5.15 -11.28 4.88
C ALA A 49 -3.78 -11.95 4.97
N VAL A 50 -3.79 -13.19 5.45
CA VAL A 50 -2.61 -14.05 5.52
C VAL A 50 -2.81 -15.22 4.57
N SER A 51 -1.85 -15.44 3.68
CA SER A 51 -1.83 -16.61 2.79
C SER A 51 -0.43 -17.21 2.80
N GLY A 52 -0.30 -18.40 3.40
CA GLY A 52 1.00 -19.03 3.64
C GLY A 52 1.90 -18.14 4.49
N SER A 53 3.06 -17.75 3.94
CA SER A 53 4.01 -16.85 4.59
C SER A 53 3.78 -15.37 4.27
N GLU A 54 2.80 -15.03 3.43
CA GLU A 54 2.62 -13.67 2.94
C GLU A 54 1.46 -12.96 3.63
N VAL A 55 1.67 -11.66 3.87
CA VAL A 55 0.62 -10.74 4.33
C VAL A 55 0.20 -9.88 3.15
N SER A 56 -1.11 -9.73 2.98
CA SER A 56 -1.72 -8.78 2.05
C SER A 56 -2.49 -7.73 2.84
N ALA A 57 -2.27 -6.46 2.50
CA ALA A 57 -3.01 -5.33 3.04
C ALA A 57 -3.82 -4.68 1.92
N VAL A 58 -5.11 -4.48 2.17
CA VAL A 58 -5.99 -3.73 1.29
C VAL A 58 -6.22 -2.34 1.91
N HIS A 59 -6.21 -1.32 1.07
CA HIS A 59 -6.61 0.03 1.43
C HIS A 59 -7.60 0.56 0.39
N ILE A 60 -8.79 0.95 0.85
CA ILE A 60 -9.91 1.37 0.00
C ILE A 60 -10.31 2.84 0.21
N ARG A 61 -9.72 3.52 1.19
CA ARG A 61 -10.11 4.89 1.58
C ARG A 61 -9.19 5.97 1.01
N SER A 62 -8.60 5.74 -0.15
CA SER A 62 -7.73 6.71 -0.82
C SER A 62 -8.45 7.41 -1.97
N VAL A 63 -8.35 8.74 -2.01
CA VAL A 63 -8.74 9.57 -3.15
C VAL A 63 -7.47 10.10 -3.79
N SER A 64 -7.44 10.17 -5.12
CA SER A 64 -6.28 10.61 -5.88
C SER A 64 -5.82 12.01 -5.49
N LEU A 65 -4.54 12.08 -5.11
CA LEU A 65 -3.84 13.31 -4.79
C LEU A 65 -2.79 13.62 -5.85
N SER A 66 -2.55 14.90 -6.07
CA SER A 66 -1.42 15.44 -6.82
C SER A 66 -0.54 16.20 -5.84
N SER A 67 0.75 15.86 -5.84
CA SER A 67 1.76 16.54 -5.04
C SER A 67 2.55 17.50 -5.93
N LEU A 68 2.59 18.76 -5.51
CA LEU A 68 3.49 19.80 -6.01
C LEU A 68 4.54 20.08 -4.90
N PRO A 69 5.67 20.73 -5.22
CA PRO A 69 6.72 21.01 -4.21
C PRO A 69 6.23 21.74 -2.96
N THR A 70 5.14 22.51 -3.06
CA THR A 70 4.61 23.36 -1.98
C THR A 70 3.21 22.98 -1.51
N GLU A 71 2.54 22.03 -2.16
CA GLU A 71 1.13 21.74 -1.91
C GLU A 71 0.76 20.30 -2.28
N VAL A 72 -0.16 19.71 -1.52
CA VAL A 72 -0.86 18.47 -1.88
C VAL A 72 -2.34 18.81 -2.07
N LYS A 73 -2.89 18.47 -3.24
CA LYS A 73 -4.29 18.72 -3.59
C LYS A 73 -4.93 17.51 -4.25
N PHE A 74 -6.25 17.46 -4.33
CA PHE A 74 -6.93 16.47 -5.17
C PHE A 74 -6.58 16.66 -6.64
N THR A 75 -6.55 15.56 -7.40
CA THR A 75 -6.45 15.67 -8.86
C THR A 75 -7.69 16.38 -9.42
N PRO A 76 -7.58 17.13 -10.55
CA PRO A 76 -8.73 17.84 -11.14
C PRO A 76 -9.95 16.94 -11.41
N GLU A 77 -9.68 15.69 -11.78
CA GLU A 77 -10.66 14.61 -11.83
C GLU A 77 -10.33 13.61 -10.70
N PRO A 78 -10.97 13.72 -9.53
CA PRO A 78 -10.69 12.83 -8.41
C PRO A 78 -11.23 11.43 -8.67
N TYR A 79 -10.44 10.42 -8.30
CA TYR A 79 -10.81 9.02 -8.36
C TYR A 79 -10.47 8.30 -7.05
N TRP A 80 -11.28 7.33 -6.70
CA TRP A 80 -10.95 6.35 -5.66
C TRP A 80 -9.79 5.50 -6.13
N TRP A 81 -8.78 5.33 -5.27
CA TRP A 81 -7.62 4.49 -5.54
C TRP A 81 -7.60 3.33 -4.55
N PHE A 82 -8.07 2.18 -5.00
CA PHE A 82 -8.05 0.95 -4.21
C PHE A 82 -6.74 0.23 -4.45
N THR A 83 -6.07 -0.16 -3.36
CA THR A 83 -4.79 -0.84 -3.43
C THR A 83 -4.80 -2.12 -2.63
N GLN A 84 -4.14 -3.16 -3.15
CA GLN A 84 -3.79 -4.36 -2.41
C GLN A 84 -2.26 -4.54 -2.49
N SER A 85 -1.59 -4.38 -1.36
CA SER A 85 -0.13 -4.51 -1.26
C SER A 85 0.24 -5.82 -0.56
N THR A 86 1.25 -6.51 -1.05
CA THR A 86 1.73 -7.77 -0.46
C THR A 86 3.16 -7.65 0.04
N THR A 87 3.53 -8.54 0.97
CA THR A 87 4.91 -8.64 1.44
C THR A 87 5.89 -9.16 0.38
N THR A 88 5.43 -9.56 -0.81
CA THR A 88 6.27 -9.86 -1.98
C THR A 88 6.63 -8.61 -2.79
N GLY A 89 6.17 -7.42 -2.36
CA GLY A 89 6.41 -6.16 -3.06
C GLY A 89 5.39 -5.85 -4.15
N ASN A 90 4.45 -6.75 -4.44
CA ASN A 90 3.39 -6.50 -5.42
C ASN A 90 2.36 -5.54 -4.85
N VAL A 91 1.92 -4.60 -5.69
CA VAL A 91 0.83 -3.67 -5.43
C VAL A 91 -0.13 -3.73 -6.59
N ASP A 92 -1.30 -4.28 -6.33
CA ASP A 92 -2.43 -4.30 -7.24
C ASP A 92 -3.31 -3.06 -7.01
N MET A 93 -3.81 -2.45 -8.09
CA MET A 93 -4.47 -1.15 -8.05
C MET A 93 -5.68 -1.10 -8.97
N SER A 94 -6.81 -0.65 -8.43
CA SER A 94 -8.03 -0.34 -9.19
C SER A 94 -8.45 1.10 -8.94
N ARG A 95 -8.94 1.78 -9.97
CA ARG A 95 -9.27 3.21 -9.94
C ARG A 95 -10.68 3.47 -10.44
N TRP A 96 -11.46 4.25 -9.69
CA TRP A 96 -12.87 4.53 -10.03
C TRP A 96 -13.17 6.01 -9.86
N THR A 97 -13.82 6.64 -10.85
CA THR A 97 -14.19 8.07 -10.76
C THR A 97 -15.07 8.33 -9.53
N VAL A 98 -14.76 9.36 -8.74
CA VAL A 98 -15.56 9.70 -7.55
C VAL A 98 -16.96 10.16 -7.96
N GLY A 99 -18.00 9.56 -7.37
CA GLY A 99 -19.40 9.94 -7.64
C GLY A 99 -20.01 9.25 -8.86
N GLU A 100 -19.23 8.46 -9.59
CA GLU A 100 -19.65 7.77 -10.81
C GLU A 100 -19.30 6.27 -10.75
N ARG A 101 -19.84 5.49 -11.70
CA ARG A 101 -19.53 4.06 -11.84
C ARG A 101 -18.55 3.82 -12.99
N GLU A 102 -17.65 4.77 -13.22
CA GLU A 102 -16.66 4.73 -14.29
C GLU A 102 -15.34 4.10 -13.77
N ASP A 103 -14.92 3.01 -14.42
CA ASP A 103 -13.63 2.37 -14.21
C ASP A 103 -12.53 3.17 -14.96
N ARG A 104 -11.50 3.61 -14.23
CA ARG A 104 -10.33 4.33 -14.77
C ARG A 104 -9.14 3.42 -15.02
N GLY A 105 -9.35 2.11 -14.91
CA GLY A 105 -8.38 1.08 -15.22
C GLY A 105 -7.76 0.44 -13.99
N HIS A 106 -7.15 -0.71 -14.28
CA HIS A 106 -6.51 -1.58 -13.33
C HIS A 106 -5.03 -1.74 -13.69
N SER A 107 -4.15 -1.73 -12.69
CA SER A 107 -2.73 -1.96 -12.91
C SER A 107 -2.09 -2.67 -11.73
N SER A 108 -0.99 -3.38 -12.02
CA SER A 108 -0.14 -3.98 -11.01
C SER A 108 1.29 -3.46 -11.17
N ASN A 109 1.96 -3.19 -10.06
CA ASN A 109 3.35 -2.77 -10.04
C ASN A 109 4.07 -3.35 -8.81
N THR A 110 5.37 -3.13 -8.72
CA THR A 110 6.17 -3.46 -7.54
C THR A 110 6.62 -2.20 -6.81
N ALA A 111 6.64 -2.27 -5.48
CA ALA A 111 7.06 -1.19 -4.60
C ALA A 111 7.95 -1.71 -3.47
N GLN A 112 8.90 -0.89 -3.05
CA GLN A 112 9.54 -1.10 -1.75
C GLN A 112 8.47 -0.85 -0.69
N THR A 113 8.36 -1.79 0.26
CA THR A 113 7.31 -1.75 1.29
C THR A 113 7.92 -1.74 2.68
N THR A 114 7.45 -0.83 3.52
CA THR A 114 7.80 -0.78 4.94
C THR A 114 6.54 -0.99 5.75
N TRP A 115 6.54 -2.02 6.59
CA TRP A 115 5.41 -2.49 7.38
C TRP A 115 5.60 -2.16 8.86
N PHE A 116 4.59 -1.55 9.46
CA PHE A 116 4.55 -1.13 10.85
C PHE A 116 3.38 -1.80 11.55
N VAL A 117 3.67 -2.52 12.62
CA VAL A 117 2.66 -3.08 13.52
C VAL A 117 2.40 -2.05 14.61
N ASN A 118 1.13 -1.74 14.86
CA ASN A 118 0.73 -0.96 16.01
C ASN A 118 0.29 -1.91 17.13
N HIS A 119 0.96 -1.83 18.29
CA HIS A 119 0.68 -2.64 19.47
C HIS A 119 -0.23 -1.89 20.45
#